data_AF-A0A1W2TVF3-F1
#
_entry.id   AF-A0A1W2TVF3-F1
#
_cell.length_a   1.000
_cell.length_b   1.000
_cell.length_c   1.000
_cell.angle_alpha   90.00
_cell.angle_beta   90.00
_cell.angle_gamma   90.00
#
_symmetry.space_group_name_H-M   'P 1'
#
loop_
_entity.id
_entity.type
_entity.pdbx_description
1 polymer ?
#
loop_
_entity_poly.entity_id
_entity_poly.type
_entity_poly.pdbx_seq_one_letter_code
_entity_poly.pdbx_strand_id
1 'polypeptide(L)'
;MPKRKAAQFETEPEPEPEPSSMLRRSTRRKPAAPDATASKTLASKQPTKSRPQSQTQIAKSKKVKMSQGAQAKSPSPKPIGVAKAASGNSPNSPDRWYWLLKAEPESRFENGVDVKFSIDDLASRTEPEPWDGIRAYAARNNLRSMKKGELAFFYHSNCKTPGLVGTMEIVQEHSPDLSAHDPKAPYYDPSSKPEDPKWSVVHVKFRSKFAQPIGLKELREMGKAGEPLEGMQMLKQSRLSVSRVSPSEWEYLMDLVRRQGGEILGATE
;
A
#
# COMPACT_ATOMS: atom_id res chain seq x y z
N MET A 1 -40.79 64.61 4.39
CA MET A 1 -41.90 64.31 3.46
C MET A 1 -41.42 64.53 2.01
N PRO A 2 -42.02 63.84 1.01
CA PRO A 2 -41.40 63.23 -0.19
C PRO A 2 -41.20 64.23 -1.37
N LYS A 3 -40.60 63.96 -2.55
CA LYS A 3 -40.75 62.87 -3.55
C LYS A 3 -39.59 62.82 -4.58
N ARG A 4 -39.48 61.64 -5.22
CA ARG A 4 -38.64 61.17 -6.33
C ARG A 4 -38.77 61.91 -7.68
N LYS A 5 -37.70 61.86 -8.50
CA LYS A 5 -37.65 61.53 -9.96
C LYS A 5 -36.17 61.37 -10.36
N ALA A 6 -35.65 60.19 -10.72
CA ALA A 6 -35.72 59.44 -12.00
C ALA A 6 -34.65 59.84 -13.04
N ALA A 7 -33.66 58.95 -13.24
CA ALA A 7 -32.82 58.81 -14.45
C ALA A 7 -32.42 57.31 -14.49
N GLN A 8 -33.11 56.51 -15.32
CA GLN A 8 -32.74 56.07 -16.67
C GLN A 8 -31.63 55.00 -16.67
N PHE A 9 -32.09 53.80 -17.05
CA PHE A 9 -31.38 52.55 -17.28
C PHE A 9 -30.62 52.62 -18.61
N GLU A 10 -29.35 52.23 -18.61
CA GLU A 10 -28.67 51.72 -19.80
C GLU A 10 -28.47 50.21 -19.61
N THR A 11 -29.13 49.44 -20.47
CA THR A 11 -29.03 47.99 -20.59
C THR A 11 -27.97 47.66 -21.65
N GLU A 12 -26.87 47.04 -21.25
CA GLU A 12 -26.00 46.32 -22.18
C GLU A 12 -26.67 45.02 -22.64
N PRO A 13 -26.59 44.64 -23.93
CA PRO A 13 -27.20 43.43 -24.43
C PRO A 13 -26.35 42.18 -24.19
N GLU A 14 -27.00 41.15 -23.66
CA GLU A 14 -26.54 39.76 -23.55
C GLU A 14 -26.42 39.10 -24.95
N PRO A 15 -25.37 38.31 -25.24
CA PRO A 15 -25.32 37.55 -26.49
C PRO A 15 -26.10 36.22 -26.40
N GLU A 16 -27.13 36.09 -27.23
CA GLU A 16 -27.88 34.83 -27.44
C GLU A 16 -27.10 33.77 -28.25
N PRO A 17 -27.49 32.48 -28.16
CA PRO A 17 -26.73 31.33 -28.65
C PRO A 17 -27.12 30.90 -30.08
N GLU A 18 -26.15 30.43 -30.87
CA GLU A 18 -26.32 29.91 -32.24
C GLU A 18 -25.77 28.47 -32.36
N PRO A 19 -26.18 27.62 -33.34
CA PRO A 19 -27.00 26.46 -33.04
C PRO A 19 -26.32 25.10 -33.36
N SER A 20 -26.92 24.05 -32.78
CA SER A 20 -26.64 22.63 -33.02
C SER A 20 -26.83 22.23 -34.50
N SER A 21 -25.81 21.61 -35.10
CA SER A 21 -25.94 20.88 -36.37
C SER A 21 -25.62 19.39 -36.19
N MET A 22 -26.60 18.56 -36.53
CA MET A 22 -26.60 17.11 -36.42
C MET A 22 -25.67 16.40 -37.41
N LEU A 23 -25.11 15.27 -36.93
CA LEU A 23 -24.88 13.99 -37.64
C LEU A 23 -24.32 14.02 -39.07
N ARG A 24 -23.04 13.60 -39.23
CA ARG A 24 -22.64 12.75 -40.37
C ARG A 24 -21.69 11.63 -39.97
N ARG A 25 -22.28 10.43 -39.97
CA ARG A 25 -21.62 9.11 -40.03
C ARG A 25 -20.82 9.01 -41.33
N SER A 26 -19.55 8.61 -41.26
CA SER A 26 -18.77 8.22 -42.43
C SER A 26 -18.02 6.92 -42.14
N THR A 27 -18.53 5.84 -42.71
CA THR A 27 -17.86 4.56 -42.91
C THR A 27 -16.91 4.69 -44.11
N ARG A 28 -15.63 4.35 -43.96
CA ARG A 28 -14.77 4.09 -45.12
C ARG A 28 -14.12 2.70 -45.05
N ARG A 29 -14.35 1.99 -46.16
CA ARG A 29 -14.04 0.59 -46.48
C ARG A 29 -12.55 0.31 -46.67
N LYS A 30 -12.22 -0.95 -46.38
CA LYS A 30 -11.18 -1.85 -46.92
C LYS A 30 -10.85 -1.66 -48.41
N PRO A 31 -9.60 -1.93 -48.84
CA PRO A 31 -9.31 -2.49 -50.15
C PRO A 31 -8.75 -3.93 -50.04
N ALA A 32 -8.99 -4.74 -51.08
CA ALA A 32 -8.55 -6.13 -51.21
C ALA A 32 -7.79 -6.33 -52.54
N ALA A 33 -6.71 -7.13 -52.44
CA ALA A 33 -6.06 -8.04 -53.41
C ALA A 33 -5.55 -7.49 -54.78
N PRO A 34 -4.53 -8.15 -55.38
CA PRO A 34 -4.74 -9.39 -56.15
C PRO A 34 -3.72 -10.52 -55.85
N ASP A 35 -3.66 -11.51 -56.75
CA ASP A 35 -3.83 -12.96 -56.52
C ASP A 35 -2.65 -13.83 -57.05
N ALA A 36 -2.72 -15.14 -56.79
CA ALA A 36 -1.93 -16.29 -57.30
C ALA A 36 -0.55 -16.58 -56.63
N THR A 37 -0.18 -17.80 -56.23
CA THR A 37 -0.37 -19.14 -56.85
C THR A 37 -0.46 -20.30 -55.84
N ALA A 38 -1.04 -21.41 -56.31
CA ALA A 38 -1.43 -22.62 -55.59
C ALA A 38 -0.30 -23.66 -55.39
N SER A 39 -0.45 -24.53 -54.37
CA SER A 39 -0.34 -26.00 -54.50
C SER A 39 -0.91 -26.73 -53.28
N LYS A 40 -1.65 -27.83 -53.56
CA LYS A 40 -2.38 -28.74 -52.64
C LYS A 40 -1.38 -29.67 -51.88
N THR A 41 -1.71 -30.47 -50.84
CA THR A 41 -2.75 -31.52 -50.78
C THR A 41 -2.82 -32.21 -49.38
N LEU A 42 -4.03 -32.69 -48.99
CA LEU A 42 -4.39 -33.88 -48.15
C LEU A 42 -3.92 -33.96 -46.67
N ALA A 43 -4.67 -34.45 -45.65
CA ALA A 43 -6.01 -35.00 -45.52
C ALA A 43 -6.43 -35.14 -44.01
N SER A 44 -7.73 -34.93 -43.74
CA SER A 44 -8.65 -35.76 -42.91
C SER A 44 -8.42 -36.08 -41.41
N LYS A 45 -9.47 -35.71 -40.64
CA LYS A 45 -10.21 -36.44 -39.56
C LYS A 45 -9.86 -36.20 -38.08
N GLN A 46 -10.79 -35.50 -37.41
CA GLN A 46 -11.23 -35.77 -36.03
C GLN A 46 -11.92 -37.15 -35.93
N PRO A 47 -12.07 -37.72 -34.72
CA PRO A 47 -13.33 -37.55 -34.00
C PRO A 47 -13.17 -37.38 -32.48
N THR A 48 -14.34 -37.36 -31.85
CA THR A 48 -14.78 -36.69 -30.62
C THR A 48 -14.92 -37.60 -29.40
N LYS A 49 -14.91 -36.98 -28.20
CA LYS A 49 -15.70 -37.27 -26.97
C LYS A 49 -15.57 -38.66 -26.32
N SER A 50 -15.25 -38.69 -25.02
CA SER A 50 -16.24 -38.83 -23.92
C SER A 50 -15.61 -39.32 -22.60
N ARG A 51 -16.21 -38.81 -21.52
CA ARG A 51 -16.05 -39.15 -20.09
C ARG A 51 -16.76 -40.48 -19.78
N PRO A 52 -16.35 -41.19 -18.72
CA PRO A 52 -17.33 -41.90 -17.89
C PRO A 52 -17.24 -41.53 -16.40
N GLN A 53 -18.37 -41.75 -15.73
CA GLN A 53 -18.64 -41.58 -14.31
C GLN A 53 -18.81 -42.96 -13.64
N SER A 54 -18.73 -42.94 -12.30
CA SER A 54 -19.23 -43.92 -11.31
C SER A 54 -18.29 -45.08 -10.93
N GLN A 55 -17.97 -45.21 -9.64
CA GLN A 55 -18.77 -45.97 -8.67
C GLN A 55 -18.34 -45.71 -7.22
N THR A 56 -19.35 -45.76 -6.35
CA THR A 56 -19.38 -45.65 -4.89
C THR A 56 -18.78 -46.89 -4.22
N GLN A 57 -18.04 -46.74 -3.11
CA GLN A 57 -18.09 -47.70 -1.99
C GLN A 57 -17.90 -47.03 -0.62
N ILE A 58 -18.75 -47.45 0.32
CA ILE A 58 -18.84 -47.11 1.73
C ILE A 58 -18.02 -48.15 2.52
N ALA A 59 -17.21 -47.75 3.49
CA ALA A 59 -16.79 -48.64 4.58
C ALA A 59 -16.45 -47.88 5.87
N LYS A 60 -16.74 -48.55 6.99
CA LYS A 60 -16.98 -48.04 8.35
C LYS A 60 -15.72 -47.83 9.19
N SER A 61 -15.83 -46.82 10.04
CA SER A 61 -15.43 -46.62 11.44
C SER A 61 -14.66 -47.69 12.26
N LYS A 62 -13.88 -47.12 13.20
CA LYS A 62 -13.45 -47.56 14.56
C LYS A 62 -12.09 -48.27 14.69
N LYS A 63 -11.15 -47.63 15.41
CA LYS A 63 -10.80 -48.02 16.80
C LYS A 63 -9.95 -46.96 17.51
N VAL A 64 -10.52 -46.35 18.54
CA VAL A 64 -9.81 -45.67 19.62
C VAL A 64 -9.47 -46.74 20.66
N LYS A 65 -8.24 -46.71 21.22
CA LYS A 65 -7.90 -47.48 22.42
C LYS A 65 -7.23 -46.55 23.44
N MET A 66 -7.91 -46.43 24.57
CA MET A 66 -7.45 -45.83 25.81
C MET A 66 -6.31 -46.67 26.42
N SER A 67 -5.39 -46.00 27.09
CA SER A 67 -4.71 -46.54 28.28
C SER A 67 -4.77 -45.50 29.39
N GLN A 68 -5.36 -45.91 30.50
CA GLN A 68 -5.49 -45.18 31.75
C GLN A 68 -4.26 -45.42 32.64
N GLY A 69 -3.98 -44.45 33.51
CA GLY A 69 -3.50 -44.72 34.87
C GLY A 69 -2.20 -44.01 35.28
N ALA A 70 -2.32 -42.96 36.10
CA ALA A 70 -1.67 -42.87 37.42
C ALA A 70 -1.98 -41.53 38.12
N GLN A 71 -1.98 -41.60 39.45
CA GLN A 71 -2.59 -40.70 40.44
C GLN A 71 -1.78 -39.44 40.80
N ALA A 72 -2.52 -38.56 41.48
CA ALA A 72 -2.16 -37.34 42.20
C ALA A 72 -0.90 -37.37 43.08
N LYS A 73 -0.26 -36.18 43.22
CA LYS A 73 -0.02 -35.49 44.51
C LYS A 73 0.62 -34.11 44.29
N SER A 74 0.03 -33.09 44.91
CA SER A 74 0.60 -31.75 45.11
C SER A 74 1.81 -31.79 46.06
N PRO A 75 2.71 -30.79 45.98
CA PRO A 75 2.75 -29.81 47.07
C PRO A 75 3.05 -28.36 46.61
N SER A 76 2.54 -27.39 47.37
CA SER A 76 2.83 -25.94 47.28
C SER A 76 3.99 -25.55 48.25
N PRO A 77 4.34 -24.26 48.43
CA PRO A 77 5.18 -23.42 47.54
C PRO A 77 6.33 -22.69 48.28
N LYS A 78 7.42 -22.25 47.61
CA LYS A 78 8.35 -21.15 48.04
C LYS A 78 9.24 -20.69 46.85
N PRO A 79 9.91 -19.51 46.90
CA PRO A 79 9.43 -18.18 47.28
C PRO A 79 9.58 -17.17 46.12
N ILE A 80 9.03 -15.98 46.34
CA ILE A 80 9.06 -14.79 45.48
C ILE A 80 10.51 -14.43 45.14
N GLY A 81 10.89 -14.63 43.87
CA GLY A 81 12.05 -14.02 43.24
C GLY A 81 11.62 -12.71 42.60
N VAL A 82 12.21 -11.61 43.08
CA VAL A 82 11.99 -10.25 42.62
C VAL A 82 12.21 -10.16 41.10
N ALA A 83 11.14 -10.07 40.33
CA ALA A 83 11.21 -9.75 38.91
C ALA A 83 11.61 -8.26 38.80
N LYS A 84 12.91 -8.04 38.58
CA LYS A 84 13.46 -6.76 38.17
C LYS A 84 12.79 -6.39 36.85
N ALA A 85 11.92 -5.40 36.88
CA ALA A 85 11.41 -4.72 35.70
C ALA A 85 12.62 -4.14 34.94
N ALA A 86 13.02 -4.82 33.88
CA ALA A 86 13.98 -4.30 32.91
C ALA A 86 13.16 -3.83 31.70
N SER A 87 12.95 -2.51 31.65
CA SER A 87 12.61 -1.77 30.44
C SER A 87 13.70 -2.04 29.40
N GLY A 88 13.49 -3.06 28.57
CA GLY A 88 14.43 -3.49 27.53
C GLY A 88 14.08 -2.86 26.20
N ASN A 89 14.28 -1.55 26.05
CA ASN A 89 14.27 -0.92 24.74
C ASN A 89 15.72 -0.92 24.21
N SER A 90 16.23 -2.09 23.83
CA SER A 90 17.45 -2.16 23.03
C SER A 90 17.09 -1.72 21.61
N PRO A 91 17.74 -0.68 21.05
CA PRO A 91 17.42 -0.19 19.72
C PRO A 91 17.78 -1.19 18.61
N ASN A 92 18.55 -2.24 18.89
CA ASN A 92 19.04 -3.20 17.91
C ASN A 92 18.75 -4.67 18.31
N SER A 93 17.47 -5.06 18.31
CA SER A 93 17.07 -6.46 18.45
C SER A 93 17.05 -7.13 17.06
N PRO A 94 17.75 -8.26 16.86
CA PRO A 94 17.81 -8.96 15.55
C PRO A 94 16.45 -9.49 15.07
N ASP A 95 15.44 -9.50 15.94
CA ASP A 95 14.07 -9.93 15.63
C ASP A 95 13.13 -8.79 15.18
N ARG A 96 13.61 -7.54 15.09
CA ARG A 96 12.78 -6.41 14.66
C ARG A 96 12.70 -6.37 13.13
N TRP A 97 11.49 -6.30 12.57
CA TRP A 97 11.32 -6.01 11.14
C TRP A 97 11.35 -4.51 10.87
N TYR A 98 11.87 -4.17 9.70
CA TYR A 98 11.88 -2.82 9.17
C TYR A 98 11.04 -2.75 7.90
N TRP A 99 10.55 -1.55 7.61
CA TRP A 99 9.59 -1.34 6.53
C TRP A 99 9.93 -0.11 5.69
N LEU A 100 9.29 -0.02 4.52
CA LEU A 100 9.26 1.17 3.69
C LEU A 100 7.83 1.37 3.21
N LEU A 101 7.30 2.57 3.41
CA LEU A 101 5.98 2.95 2.95
C LEU A 101 6.09 4.20 2.05
N LYS A 102 5.39 4.15 0.92
CA LYS A 102 5.39 5.22 -0.09
C LYS A 102 4.19 6.16 0.12
N ALA A 103 4.44 7.46 0.01
CA ALA A 103 3.40 8.49 -0.10
C ALA A 103 3.80 9.51 -1.19
N GLU A 104 2.85 10.33 -1.64
CA GLU A 104 3.05 11.28 -2.73
C GLU A 104 3.12 12.71 -2.15
N PRO A 105 4.27 13.41 -2.23
CA PRO A 105 4.40 14.74 -1.64
C PRO A 105 3.86 15.88 -2.51
N GLU A 106 3.58 15.61 -3.80
CA GLU A 106 3.04 16.56 -4.77
C GLU A 106 1.55 16.31 -4.96
N SER A 107 0.78 17.35 -5.32
CA SER A 107 -0.67 17.23 -5.50
C SER A 107 -1.01 16.27 -6.64
N ARG A 108 -1.91 15.33 -6.35
CA ARG A 108 -2.51 14.41 -7.31
C ARG A 108 -3.92 14.10 -6.84
N PHE A 109 -4.87 14.18 -7.77
CA PHE A 109 -6.27 13.90 -7.45
C PHE A 109 -6.62 12.44 -7.74
N GLU A 110 -7.27 11.80 -6.77
CA GLU A 110 -7.92 10.49 -6.91
C GLU A 110 -9.40 10.67 -6.56
N ASN A 111 -10.30 10.32 -7.47
CA ASN A 111 -11.75 10.50 -7.29
C ASN A 111 -12.15 11.92 -6.81
N GLY A 112 -11.44 12.95 -7.29
CA GLY A 112 -11.71 14.35 -6.94
C GLY A 112 -11.12 14.82 -5.61
N VAL A 113 -10.36 13.98 -4.90
CA VAL A 113 -9.69 14.32 -3.65
C VAL A 113 -8.18 14.39 -3.87
N ASP A 114 -7.52 15.44 -3.38
CA ASP A 114 -6.05 15.52 -3.40
C ASP A 114 -5.48 14.53 -2.38
N VAL A 115 -4.60 13.63 -2.84
CA VAL A 115 -3.98 12.58 -2.00
C VAL A 115 -2.55 12.93 -1.58
N LYS A 116 -2.17 14.20 -1.72
CA LYS A 116 -0.88 14.72 -1.28
C LYS A 116 -0.64 14.43 0.21
N PHE A 117 0.48 13.78 0.51
CA PHE A 117 0.97 13.54 1.86
C PHE A 117 2.50 13.42 1.88
N SER A 118 3.14 14.41 2.51
CA SER A 118 4.60 14.49 2.66
C SER A 118 5.05 14.11 4.07
N ILE A 119 6.37 14.03 4.28
CA ILE A 119 6.91 13.75 5.61
C ILE A 119 6.71 14.94 6.57
N ASP A 120 6.65 16.16 6.03
CA ASP A 120 6.38 17.36 6.81
C ASP A 120 4.91 17.39 7.26
N ASP A 121 4.00 16.88 6.44
CA ASP A 121 2.60 16.67 6.82
C ASP A 121 2.51 15.67 7.97
N LEU A 122 3.23 14.53 7.89
CA LEU A 122 3.31 13.57 8.99
C LEU A 122 3.93 14.18 10.25
N ALA A 123 4.98 14.98 10.12
CA ALA A 123 5.62 15.67 11.25
C ALA A 123 4.69 16.68 11.94
N SER A 124 3.72 17.24 11.21
CA SER A 124 2.71 18.15 11.75
C SER A 124 1.56 17.47 12.50
N ARG A 125 1.46 16.13 12.43
CA ARG A 125 0.39 15.38 13.10
C ARG A 125 0.65 15.29 14.60
N THR A 126 -0.37 15.61 15.40
CA THR A 126 -0.36 15.46 16.86
C THR A 126 -0.79 14.06 17.32
N GLU A 127 -1.59 13.37 16.49
CA GLU A 127 -2.10 12.03 16.73
C GLU A 127 -1.47 11.01 15.77
N PRO A 128 -1.48 9.70 16.11
CA PRO A 128 -1.09 8.66 15.16
C PRO A 128 -1.81 8.76 13.82
N GLU A 129 -1.07 8.86 12.72
CA GLU A 129 -1.65 8.94 11.38
C GLU A 129 -2.01 7.54 10.87
N PRO A 130 -3.27 7.28 10.46
CA PRO A 130 -3.60 6.05 9.76
C PRO A 130 -2.93 6.02 8.38
N TRP A 131 -2.17 4.96 8.10
CA TRP A 131 -1.60 4.75 6.76
C TRP A 131 -2.60 4.08 5.83
N ASP A 132 -3.56 4.87 5.37
CA ASP A 132 -4.72 4.43 4.60
C ASP A 132 -4.45 4.30 3.09
N GLY A 133 -5.52 4.08 2.30
CA GLY A 133 -5.46 4.09 0.84
C GLY A 133 -4.77 2.87 0.20
N ILE A 134 -4.32 1.89 0.99
CA ILE A 134 -3.71 0.67 0.46
C ILE A 134 -4.78 -0.21 -0.20
N ARG A 135 -4.68 -0.39 -1.53
CA ARG A 135 -5.57 -1.22 -2.36
C ARG A 135 -4.85 -2.37 -3.09
N ALA A 136 -3.63 -2.70 -2.69
CA ALA A 136 -2.89 -3.86 -3.18
C ALA A 136 -2.81 -4.95 -2.10
N TYR A 137 -3.25 -6.17 -2.40
CA TYR A 137 -3.28 -7.27 -1.43
C TYR A 137 -1.92 -7.58 -0.81
N ALA A 138 -0.84 -7.53 -1.60
CA ALA A 138 0.52 -7.74 -1.09
C ALA A 138 0.93 -6.66 -0.07
N ALA A 139 0.66 -5.38 -0.38
CA ALA A 139 0.93 -4.26 0.53
C ALA A 139 0.07 -4.36 1.81
N ARG A 140 -1.21 -4.72 1.67
CA ARG A 140 -2.10 -4.96 2.81
C ARG A 140 -1.57 -6.07 3.72
N ASN A 141 -1.11 -7.18 3.15
CA ASN A 141 -0.57 -8.29 3.94
C ASN A 141 0.72 -7.86 4.69
N ASN A 142 1.52 -6.98 4.09
CA ASN A 142 2.65 -6.35 4.79
C ASN A 142 2.17 -5.48 5.96
N LEU A 143 1.18 -4.60 5.78
CA LEU A 143 0.58 -3.83 6.88
C LEU A 143 0.10 -4.73 8.03
N ARG A 144 -0.60 -5.81 7.71
CA ARG A 144 -1.09 -6.78 8.72
C ARG A 144 0.02 -7.52 9.47
N SER A 145 1.23 -7.54 8.91
CA SER A 145 2.39 -8.19 9.49
C SER A 145 3.20 -7.26 10.41
N MET A 146 2.96 -5.95 10.36
CA MET A 146 3.67 -4.97 11.17
C MET A 146 3.34 -5.10 12.65
N LYS A 147 4.34 -4.84 13.49
CA LYS A 147 4.22 -4.81 14.95
C LYS A 147 4.47 -3.44 15.52
N LYS A 148 3.81 -3.15 16.64
CA LYS A 148 4.01 -1.89 17.36
C LYS A 148 5.47 -1.75 17.77
N GLY A 149 6.05 -0.58 17.53
CA GLY A 149 7.45 -0.27 17.79
C GLY A 149 8.41 -0.66 16.68
N GLU A 150 7.94 -1.23 15.57
CA GLU A 150 8.75 -1.39 14.36
C GLU A 150 8.91 -0.06 13.63
N LEU A 151 10.00 0.07 12.87
CA LEU A 151 10.35 1.31 12.18
C LEU A 151 10.14 1.16 10.67
N ALA A 152 9.86 2.29 10.04
CA ALA A 152 9.71 2.36 8.60
C ALA A 152 10.40 3.59 8.01
N PHE A 153 10.92 3.44 6.80
CA PHE A 153 11.27 4.58 5.97
C PHE A 153 10.03 5.21 5.35
N PHE A 154 9.98 6.54 5.37
CA PHE A 154 9.04 7.33 4.58
C PHE A 154 9.65 7.59 3.20
N TYR A 155 9.01 7.09 2.15
CA TYR A 155 9.47 7.25 0.76
C TYR A 155 8.56 8.21 -0.01
N HIS A 156 9.13 9.28 -0.54
CA HIS A 156 8.45 10.17 -1.48
C HIS A 156 8.40 9.52 -2.86
N SER A 157 7.18 9.25 -3.34
CA SER A 157 6.89 8.63 -4.62
C SER A 157 6.12 9.57 -5.54
N ASN A 158 6.11 9.25 -6.84
CA ASN A 158 5.36 10.00 -7.85
C ASN A 158 5.56 11.53 -7.82
N CYS A 159 6.81 11.95 -7.57
CA CYS A 159 7.21 13.35 -7.53
C CYS A 159 8.47 13.56 -8.36
N LYS A 160 8.90 14.82 -8.53
CA LYS A 160 10.11 15.15 -9.31
C LYS A 160 11.38 14.54 -8.74
N THR A 161 11.46 14.42 -7.42
CA THR A 161 12.64 13.94 -6.68
C THR A 161 12.28 12.78 -5.75
N PRO A 162 11.98 11.59 -6.30
CA PRO A 162 11.56 10.46 -5.49
C PRO A 162 12.74 9.88 -4.69
N GLY A 163 12.49 9.45 -3.45
CA GLY A 163 13.55 8.97 -2.55
C GLY A 163 13.10 8.75 -1.11
N LEU A 164 14.02 8.26 -0.28
CA LEU A 164 13.83 8.16 1.17
C LEU A 164 14.06 9.53 1.79
N VAL A 165 13.12 9.99 2.63
CA VAL A 165 13.16 11.34 3.19
C VAL A 165 13.16 11.37 4.72
N GLY A 166 12.99 10.23 5.38
CA GLY A 166 13.01 10.12 6.83
C GLY A 166 12.49 8.79 7.34
N THR A 167 12.25 8.74 8.65
CA THR A 167 11.73 7.56 9.34
C THR A 167 10.46 7.86 10.12
N MET A 168 9.71 6.80 10.38
CA MET A 168 8.52 6.78 11.21
C MET A 168 8.43 5.47 12.00
N GLU A 169 7.58 5.46 13.02
CA GLU A 169 7.35 4.29 13.89
C GLU A 169 5.91 3.82 13.75
N ILE A 170 5.71 2.50 13.71
CA ILE A 170 4.39 1.88 13.81
C ILE A 170 3.95 1.94 15.27
N VAL A 171 2.94 2.76 15.60
CA VAL A 171 2.46 2.93 16.99
C VAL A 171 1.17 2.17 17.28
N GLN A 172 0.47 1.71 16.24
CA GLN A 172 -0.68 0.82 16.34
C GLN A 172 -0.62 -0.23 15.23
N GLU A 173 -0.82 -1.49 15.61
CA GLU A 173 -0.98 -2.60 14.65
C GLU A 173 -2.23 -2.43 13.80
N HIS A 174 -2.42 -3.34 12.85
CA HIS A 174 -3.45 -3.18 11.85
C HIS A 174 -4.88 -3.11 12.41
N SER A 175 -5.69 -2.24 11.80
CA SER A 175 -7.14 -2.17 11.96
C SER A 175 -7.81 -2.07 10.59
N PRO A 176 -9.14 -2.26 10.48
CA PRO A 176 -9.87 -2.00 9.23
C PRO A 176 -9.61 -0.60 8.68
N ASP A 177 -9.46 -0.49 7.36
CA ASP A 177 -9.49 0.80 6.66
C ASP A 177 -10.93 1.21 6.38
N LEU A 178 -11.47 2.09 7.23
CA LEU A 178 -12.85 2.57 7.11
C LEU A 178 -13.05 3.52 5.92
N SER A 179 -11.98 4.16 5.42
CA SER A 179 -12.07 5.01 4.22
C SER A 179 -12.54 4.21 2.99
N ALA A 180 -12.28 2.90 2.96
CA ALA A 180 -12.74 2.03 1.89
C ALA A 180 -14.27 1.91 1.80
N HIS A 181 -15.00 2.30 2.84
CA HIS A 181 -16.47 2.24 2.89
C HIS A 181 -17.14 3.59 2.60
N ASP A 182 -16.38 4.68 2.49
CA ASP A 182 -16.91 6.01 2.20
C ASP A 182 -16.86 6.30 0.69
N PRO A 183 -18.01 6.47 0.00
CA PRO A 183 -18.06 6.81 -1.43
C PRO A 183 -17.38 8.13 -1.81
N LYS A 184 -17.10 9.01 -0.83
CA LYS A 184 -16.39 10.28 -1.04
C LYS A 184 -14.88 10.16 -0.85
N ALA A 185 -14.39 9.04 -0.30
CA ALA A 185 -12.97 8.84 -0.10
C ALA A 185 -12.26 8.59 -1.44
N PRO A 186 -10.99 9.02 -1.58
CA PRO A 186 -10.21 8.82 -2.81
C PRO A 186 -10.14 7.34 -3.20
N TYR A 187 -10.08 6.45 -2.22
CA TYR A 187 -9.87 5.01 -2.43
C TYR A 187 -11.09 4.18 -2.01
N TYR A 188 -12.30 4.68 -2.21
CA TYR A 188 -13.53 3.89 -1.98
C TYR A 188 -13.50 2.53 -2.69
N ASP A 189 -13.92 1.47 -2.00
CA ASP A 189 -14.09 0.14 -2.58
C ASP A 189 -15.51 -0.39 -2.28
N PRO A 190 -16.46 -0.33 -3.23
CA PRO A 190 -17.84 -0.79 -3.04
C PRO A 190 -17.94 -2.29 -2.74
N SER A 191 -16.87 -3.04 -2.96
CA SER A 191 -16.82 -4.47 -2.70
C SER A 191 -16.28 -4.82 -1.31
N SER A 192 -15.74 -3.86 -0.57
CA SER A 192 -15.33 -4.02 0.83
C SER A 192 -16.54 -3.82 1.75
N LYS A 193 -16.82 -4.79 2.62
CA LYS A 193 -18.00 -4.74 3.49
C LYS A 193 -17.60 -4.41 4.93
N PRO A 194 -18.42 -3.70 5.72
CA PRO A 194 -18.12 -3.43 7.14
C PRO A 194 -17.95 -4.69 7.98
N GLU A 195 -18.68 -5.77 7.68
CA GLU A 195 -18.63 -7.03 8.43
C GLU A 195 -17.39 -7.87 8.11
N ASP A 196 -16.78 -7.64 6.93
CA ASP A 196 -15.56 -8.30 6.48
C ASP A 196 -14.69 -7.31 5.67
N PRO A 197 -14.01 -6.38 6.36
CA PRO A 197 -13.27 -5.31 5.69
C PRO A 197 -12.04 -5.88 4.97
N LYS A 198 -11.99 -5.61 3.66
CA LYS A 198 -10.91 -6.12 2.79
C LYS A 198 -9.57 -5.48 3.09
N TRP A 199 -9.60 -4.20 3.46
CA TRP A 199 -8.45 -3.32 3.57
C TRP A 199 -8.11 -3.03 5.02
N SER A 200 -6.84 -2.71 5.26
CA SER A 200 -6.32 -2.49 6.60
C SER A 200 -5.36 -1.32 6.58
N VAL A 201 -5.30 -0.60 7.69
CA VAL A 201 -4.31 0.46 7.97
C VAL A 201 -3.50 0.06 9.18
N VAL A 202 -2.30 0.59 9.31
CA VAL A 202 -1.60 0.71 10.60
C VAL A 202 -1.59 2.19 10.99
N HIS A 203 -1.24 2.51 12.23
CA HIS A 203 -1.02 3.92 12.59
C HIS A 203 0.45 4.20 12.84
N VAL A 204 0.92 5.32 12.30
CA VAL A 204 2.32 5.71 12.34
C VAL A 204 2.52 7.04 13.04
N LYS A 205 3.71 7.25 13.59
CA LYS A 205 4.16 8.58 14.03
C LYS A 205 5.48 8.93 13.38
N PHE A 206 5.63 10.20 13.07
CA PHE A 206 6.92 10.77 12.66
C PHE A 206 8.02 10.43 13.67
N ARG A 207 9.23 10.16 13.17
CA ARG A 207 10.43 9.98 14.01
C ARG A 207 11.50 10.98 13.63
N SER A 208 11.87 11.02 12.36
CA SER A 208 12.92 11.90 11.87
C SER A 208 12.76 12.22 10.40
N LYS A 209 13.32 13.35 9.99
CA LYS A 209 13.52 13.71 8.59
C LYS A 209 15.02 13.62 8.28
N PHE A 210 15.39 13.19 7.08
CA PHE A 210 16.80 13.17 6.69
C PHE A 210 17.28 14.55 6.28
N ALA A 211 18.48 14.92 6.71
CA ALA A 211 19.12 16.17 6.30
C ALA A 211 19.29 16.23 4.77
N GLN A 212 19.57 15.09 4.15
CA GLN A 212 19.60 14.90 2.71
C GLN A 212 18.78 13.66 2.33
N PRO A 213 17.80 13.78 1.41
CA PRO A 213 17.08 12.63 0.88
C PRO A 213 18.00 11.66 0.13
N ILE A 214 17.78 10.35 0.29
CA ILE A 214 18.45 9.34 -0.52
C ILE A 214 17.59 9.11 -1.77
N GLY A 215 18.05 9.63 -2.91
CA GLY A 215 17.28 9.64 -4.15
C GLY A 215 17.14 8.26 -4.81
N LEU A 216 16.07 8.06 -5.58
CA LEU A 216 15.81 6.79 -6.30
C LEU A 216 16.98 6.37 -7.22
N LYS A 217 17.67 7.32 -7.85
CA LYS A 217 18.84 7.01 -8.69
C LYS A 217 19.95 6.37 -7.86
N GLU A 218 20.27 6.94 -6.71
CA GLU A 218 21.27 6.40 -5.78
C GLU A 218 20.85 5.03 -5.24
N LEU A 219 19.59 4.88 -4.81
CA LEU A 219 19.06 3.58 -4.37
C LEU A 219 19.17 2.49 -5.44
N ARG A 220 18.93 2.84 -6.71
CA ARG A 220 19.07 1.89 -7.83
C ARG A 220 20.52 1.51 -8.10
N GLU A 221 21.46 2.43 -7.94
CA GLU A 221 22.89 2.11 -8.05
C GLU A 221 23.30 1.12 -6.96
N MET A 222 22.90 1.39 -5.71
CA MET A 222 23.13 0.49 -4.56
C MET A 222 22.30 -0.80 -4.62
N GLY A 223 21.36 -0.91 -5.56
CA GLY A 223 20.51 -2.09 -5.77
C GLY A 223 20.95 -3.00 -6.91
N LYS A 224 22.09 -2.73 -7.55
CA LYS A 224 22.67 -3.60 -8.58
C LYS A 224 23.16 -4.92 -7.97
N ALA A 225 23.44 -5.90 -8.82
CA ALA A 225 23.95 -7.20 -8.36
C ALA A 225 25.29 -7.03 -7.62
N GLY A 226 25.41 -7.65 -6.44
CA GLY A 226 26.58 -7.52 -5.56
C GLY A 226 26.59 -6.28 -4.68
N GLU A 227 25.61 -5.39 -4.79
CA GLU A 227 25.53 -4.16 -3.99
C GLU A 227 24.64 -4.35 -2.73
N PRO A 228 24.81 -3.50 -1.70
CA PRO A 228 24.15 -3.68 -0.40
C PRO A 228 22.62 -3.74 -0.41
N LEU A 229 21.97 -3.18 -1.44
CA LEU A 229 20.51 -3.17 -1.60
C LEU A 229 20.04 -4.10 -2.73
N GLU A 230 20.87 -5.04 -3.20
CA GLU A 230 20.49 -6.03 -4.22
C GLU A 230 19.19 -6.76 -3.80
N GLY A 231 19.03 -7.02 -2.50
CA GLY A 231 17.87 -7.68 -1.89
C GLY A 231 16.58 -6.85 -1.89
N MET A 232 16.67 -5.52 -2.02
CA MET A 232 15.65 -4.60 -1.52
C MET A 232 14.33 -4.74 -2.28
N GLN A 233 13.28 -5.12 -1.55
CA GLN A 233 11.98 -5.43 -2.16
C GLN A 233 11.40 -4.25 -2.94
N MET A 234 11.59 -3.02 -2.46
CA MET A 234 11.10 -1.80 -3.10
C MET A 234 11.68 -1.61 -4.52
N LEU A 235 12.95 -1.97 -4.74
CA LEU A 235 13.63 -1.86 -6.03
C LEU A 235 13.20 -2.97 -7.00
N LYS A 236 12.98 -4.18 -6.48
CA LYS A 236 12.52 -5.35 -7.25
C LYS A 236 11.04 -5.28 -7.64
N GLN A 237 10.20 -4.69 -6.78
CA GLN A 237 8.75 -4.62 -6.94
C GLN A 237 8.30 -3.17 -6.95
N SER A 238 8.57 -2.46 -8.04
CA SER A 238 8.37 -1.00 -8.14
C SER A 238 6.94 -0.54 -7.84
N ARG A 239 5.93 -1.35 -8.17
CA ARG A 239 4.50 -1.08 -7.93
C ARG A 239 4.03 -1.38 -6.51
N LEU A 240 4.87 -2.01 -5.67
CA LEU A 240 4.53 -2.29 -4.28
C LEU A 240 4.76 -1.02 -3.42
N SER A 241 3.72 -0.55 -2.74
CA SER A 241 3.76 0.68 -1.93
C SER A 241 4.19 0.48 -0.48
N VAL A 242 4.06 -0.75 0.03
CA VAL A 242 4.47 -1.15 1.38
C VAL A 242 5.35 -2.38 1.24
N SER A 243 6.60 -2.30 1.66
CA SER A 243 7.58 -3.38 1.50
C SER A 243 8.40 -3.59 2.76
N ARG A 244 8.90 -4.82 2.96
CA ARG A 244 9.89 -5.13 3.99
C ARG A 244 11.25 -4.55 3.62
N VAL A 245 12.01 -4.24 4.65
CA VAL A 245 13.43 -3.86 4.60
C VAL A 245 14.16 -4.82 5.54
N SER A 246 15.22 -5.46 5.07
CA SER A 246 16.02 -6.33 5.94
C SER A 246 16.82 -5.50 6.95
N PRO A 247 17.21 -6.07 8.10
CA PRO A 247 18.06 -5.37 9.06
C PRO A 247 19.35 -4.83 8.45
N SER A 248 20.01 -5.59 7.57
CA SER A 248 21.23 -5.15 6.89
C SER A 248 21.00 -3.99 5.92
N GLU A 249 19.87 -3.99 5.18
CA GLU A 249 19.49 -2.86 4.31
C GLU A 249 19.19 -1.61 5.14
N TRP A 250 18.48 -1.77 6.26
CA TRP A 250 18.17 -0.68 7.19
C TRP A 250 19.44 -0.05 7.77
N GLU A 251 20.31 -0.88 8.35
CA GLU A 251 21.59 -0.43 8.93
C GLU A 251 22.44 0.30 7.89
N TYR A 252 22.58 -0.28 6.69
CA TYR A 252 23.34 0.35 5.61
C TYR A 252 22.80 1.73 5.20
N LEU A 253 21.47 1.85 5.05
CA LEU A 253 20.82 3.11 4.70
C LEU A 253 20.95 4.14 5.83
N MET A 254 20.77 3.74 7.09
CA MET A 254 20.95 4.64 8.23
C MET A 254 22.41 5.10 8.37
N ASP A 255 23.38 4.25 8.06
CA ASP A 255 24.79 4.61 8.02
C ASP A 255 25.09 5.62 6.91
N LEU A 256 24.44 5.49 5.75
CA LEU A 256 24.50 6.48 4.69
C LEU A 256 23.89 7.82 5.14
N VAL A 257 22.72 7.81 5.77
CA VAL A 257 22.07 9.01 6.33
C VAL A 257 23.02 9.72 7.30
N ARG A 258 23.63 8.98 8.25
CA ARG A 258 24.60 9.55 9.21
C ARG A 258 25.79 10.23 8.52
N ARG A 259 26.28 9.67 7.41
CA ARG A 259 27.36 10.28 6.60
C ARG A 259 26.90 11.50 5.80
N GLN A 260 25.61 11.58 5.44
CA GLN A 260 25.03 12.65 4.63
C GLN A 260 24.39 13.78 5.47
N GLY A 261 24.84 13.96 6.72
CA GLY A 261 24.36 15.02 7.61
C GLY A 261 23.34 14.57 8.67
N GLY A 262 22.98 13.29 8.68
CA GLY A 262 22.20 12.67 9.73
C GLY A 262 20.70 12.96 9.67
N GLU A 263 20.08 12.81 10.83
CA GLU A 263 18.64 12.95 11.02
C GLU A 263 18.33 14.30 11.69
N ILE A 264 17.32 14.97 11.17
CA ILE A 264 16.68 16.13 11.79
C ILE A 264 15.52 15.57 12.60
N LEU A 265 15.69 15.53 13.92
CA LEU A 265 14.62 15.18 14.84
C LEU A 265 13.59 16.31 14.84
N GLY A 266 12.31 15.95 14.73
CA GLY A 266 11.23 16.87 15.04
C GLY A 266 11.28 17.18 16.53
N ALA A 267 10.93 18.41 16.91
CA ALA A 267 10.90 18.80 18.32
C ALA A 267 10.02 17.82 19.10
N THR A 268 10.67 16.91 19.84
CA THR A 268 9.99 16.08 20.84
C THR A 268 9.74 16.99 22.03
N GLU A 269 8.54 17.54 22.14
CA GLU A 269 8.02 18.06 23.40
C GLU A 269 7.74 16.92 24.39
#